data_AF-A0A9W8AZ14-F1
#
_entry.id   AF-A0A9W8AZ14-F1
#
_cell.length_a   1.000
_cell.length_b   1.000
_cell.length_c   1.000
_cell.angle_alpha   90.00
_cell.angle_beta   90.00
_cell.angle_gamma   90.00
#
_symmetry.space_group_name_H-M   'P 1'
#
loop_
_entity.id
_entity.type
_entity.pdbx_description
1 polymer ?
#
loop_
_entity_poly.entity_id
_entity_poly.type
_entity_poly.pdbx_seq_one_letter_code
_entity_poly.pdbx_strand_id
1 'polypeptide(L)'
;MVSLTGWYLYRDHAKHRCTRVVRTRVQEFSKRLQDVRHQANGIFEKGLSTILPWFTTTNETSPAESLHQNRKKVENTLGYVSELLLRTLEDMDGLPLRSVLDSIDLSHSTSGAPVGYQPLPIQTEALHRLKERRRALARHINRQLAEVDEYTRQFRSLVPPES
;
A
#
# COMPACT_ATOMS: atom_id res chain seq x y z
N MET A 1 -6.90 0.53 -51.52
CA MET A 1 -6.50 1.86 -50.98
C MET A 1 -7.37 2.18 -49.79
N VAL A 2 -6.82 2.25 -48.57
CA VAL A 2 -7.55 2.78 -47.41
C VAL A 2 -7.59 4.30 -47.55
N SER A 3 -8.76 4.93 -47.52
CA SER A 3 -8.82 6.39 -47.61
C SER A 3 -8.12 7.00 -46.40
N LEU A 4 -7.42 8.12 -46.59
CA LEU A 4 -6.82 8.90 -45.51
C LEU A 4 -7.82 9.16 -44.37
N THR A 5 -9.07 9.46 -44.71
CA THR A 5 -10.18 9.63 -43.75
C THR A 5 -10.49 8.36 -42.93
N GLY A 6 -10.47 7.18 -43.55
CA GLY A 6 -10.64 5.91 -42.84
C GLY A 6 -9.49 5.59 -41.89
N TRP A 7 -8.27 5.97 -42.25
CA TRP A 7 -7.09 5.80 -41.41
C TRP A 7 -7.09 6.73 -40.19
N TYR A 8 -7.53 7.99 -40.36
CA TYR A 8 -7.68 8.95 -39.25
C TYR A 8 -8.75 8.51 -38.25
N LEU A 9 -9.92 8.07 -38.73
CA LEU A 9 -10.99 7.58 -37.85
C LEU A 9 -10.58 6.32 -37.09
N TYR A 10 -9.90 5.38 -37.76
CA TYR A 10 -9.36 4.17 -37.11
C TYR A 10 -8.33 4.52 -36.02
N ARG A 11 -7.41 5.46 -36.30
CA ARG A 11 -6.39 5.93 -35.35
C ARG A 11 -7.03 6.58 -34.13
N ASP A 12 -8.06 7.40 -34.32
CA ASP A 12 -8.73 8.09 -33.23
C ASP A 12 -9.52 7.12 -32.34
N HIS A 13 -10.20 6.15 -32.97
CA HIS A 13 -10.91 5.09 -32.25
C HIS A 13 -9.96 4.18 -31.44
N ALA A 14 -8.79 3.86 -32.00
CA ALA A 14 -7.75 3.07 -31.33
C ALA A 14 -7.15 3.82 -30.12
N LYS A 15 -6.85 5.12 -30.29
CA LYS A 15 -6.40 6.00 -29.19
C LYS A 15 -7.42 6.08 -28.06
N HIS A 16 -8.70 6.24 -28.39
CA HIS A 16 -9.77 6.29 -27.38
C HIS A 16 -9.93 4.99 -26.61
N ARG A 17 -9.89 3.83 -27.29
CA ARG A 17 -9.94 2.53 -26.60
C ARG A 17 -8.74 2.34 -25.68
N CYS A 18 -7.55 2.68 -26.14
CA CYS A 18 -6.37 2.45 -25.31
C CYS A 18 -6.29 3.40 -24.10
N THR A 19 -6.70 4.66 -24.28
CA THR A 19 -6.83 5.62 -23.18
C THR A 19 -7.82 5.13 -22.11
N ARG A 20 -8.91 4.45 -22.51
CA ARG A 20 -9.86 3.84 -21.56
C ARG A 20 -9.21 2.69 -20.79
N VAL A 21 -8.53 1.76 -21.48
CA VAL A 21 -7.87 0.61 -20.82
C VAL A 21 -6.82 1.07 -19.80
N VAL A 22 -5.94 1.99 -20.20
CA VAL A 22 -4.93 2.56 -19.28
C VAL A 22 -5.58 3.26 -18.09
N ARG A 23 -6.63 4.06 -18.33
CA ARG A 23 -7.37 4.73 -17.24
C ARG A 23 -7.99 3.74 -16.26
N THR A 24 -8.63 2.69 -16.75
CA THR A 24 -9.23 1.65 -15.91
C THR A 24 -8.18 0.94 -15.06
N ARG A 25 -7.02 0.60 -15.65
CA ARG A 25 -5.91 -0.03 -14.91
C ARG A 25 -5.30 0.88 -13.85
N VAL A 26 -5.12 2.17 -14.16
CA VAL A 26 -4.64 3.16 -13.19
C VAL A 26 -5.63 3.33 -12.03
N GLN A 27 -6.93 3.34 -12.31
CA GLN A 27 -7.98 3.41 -11.30
C GLN A 27 -8.02 2.16 -10.42
N GLU A 28 -7.93 0.97 -11.03
CA GLU A 28 -7.88 -0.31 -10.31
C GLU A 28 -6.67 -0.37 -9.38
N PHE A 29 -5.48 0.01 -9.87
CA PHE A 29 -4.27 0.05 -9.06
C PHE A 29 -4.36 1.08 -7.93
N SER A 30 -4.91 2.27 -8.21
CA SER A 30 -5.13 3.29 -7.19
C SER A 30 -6.06 2.82 -6.09
N LYS A 31 -7.14 2.11 -6.44
CA LYS A 31 -8.09 1.53 -5.49
C LYS A 31 -7.39 0.50 -4.60
N ARG A 32 -6.60 -0.41 -5.19
CA ARG A 32 -5.84 -1.40 -4.42
C ARG A 32 -4.87 -0.76 -3.42
N LEU A 33 -4.17 0.32 -3.80
CA LEU A 33 -3.34 1.07 -2.84
C LEU A 33 -4.15 1.68 -1.70
N GLN A 34 -5.37 2.13 -1.96
CA GLN A 34 -6.26 2.67 -0.94
C GLN A 34 -6.75 1.55 0.01
N ASP A 35 -7.10 0.38 -0.53
CA ASP A 35 -7.50 -0.79 0.26
C ASP A 35 -6.36 -1.24 1.20
N VAL A 36 -5.12 -1.33 0.68
CA VAL A 36 -3.91 -1.61 1.48
C VAL A 36 -3.74 -0.60 2.61
N ARG A 37 -3.95 0.69 2.34
CA ARG A 37 -3.86 1.74 3.36
C ARG A 37 -4.93 1.57 4.45
N HIS A 38 -6.18 1.31 4.07
CA HIS A 38 -7.27 1.09 5.01
C HIS A 38 -7.01 -0.15 5.88
N GLN A 39 -6.48 -1.21 5.28
CA GLN A 39 -6.09 -2.43 6.00
C GLN A 39 -4.97 -2.14 7.02
N ALA A 40 -3.90 -1.47 6.61
CA ALA A 40 -2.79 -1.11 7.51
C ALA A 40 -3.26 -0.24 8.70
N ASN A 41 -4.11 0.75 8.43
CA ASN A 41 -4.71 1.58 9.49
C ASN A 41 -5.59 0.74 10.42
N GLY A 42 -6.46 -0.13 9.88
CA GLY A 42 -7.33 -0.97 10.69
C GLY A 42 -6.56 -1.95 11.58
N ILE A 43 -5.47 -2.53 11.07
CA ILE A 43 -4.56 -3.39 11.85
C ILE A 43 -3.96 -2.60 13.02
N PHE A 44 -3.41 -1.42 12.70
CA PHE A 44 -2.73 -0.59 13.69
C PHE A 44 -3.70 -0.07 14.77
N GLU A 45 -4.83 0.53 14.38
CA GLU A 45 -5.83 1.07 15.32
C GLU A 45 -6.45 -0.02 16.21
N LYS A 46 -6.73 -1.20 15.65
CA LYS A 46 -7.23 -2.34 16.43
C LYS A 46 -6.19 -2.88 17.40
N GLY A 47 -4.92 -2.92 16.97
CA GLY A 47 -3.79 -3.26 17.83
C GLY A 47 -3.65 -2.27 18.99
N LEU A 48 -3.63 -0.98 18.66
CA LEU A 48 -3.51 0.10 19.63
C LEU A 48 -4.65 0.11 20.66
N SER A 49 -5.90 0.03 20.21
CA SER A 49 -7.06 -0.02 21.13
C SER A 49 -7.02 -1.22 22.09
N THR A 50 -6.38 -2.32 21.71
CA THR A 50 -6.19 -3.49 22.58
C THR A 50 -5.13 -3.24 23.66
N ILE A 51 -4.08 -2.46 23.35
CA ILE A 51 -2.96 -2.22 24.26
C ILE A 51 -3.10 -0.92 25.08
N LEU A 52 -3.82 0.09 24.58
CA LEU A 52 -3.98 1.42 25.20
C LEU A 52 -4.46 1.39 26.66
N PRO A 53 -5.48 0.58 27.02
CA PRO A 53 -5.93 0.48 28.41
C PRO A 53 -4.79 0.16 29.38
N TRP A 54 -3.82 -0.65 28.96
CA TRP A 54 -2.70 -1.11 29.78
C TRP A 54 -1.61 -0.06 30.01
N PHE A 55 -1.50 0.93 29.12
CA PHE A 55 -0.63 2.09 29.33
C PHE A 55 -1.29 3.13 30.27
N THR A 56 -2.61 3.09 30.40
CA THR A 56 -3.38 4.10 31.17
C THR A 56 -3.83 3.63 32.54
N THR A 57 -3.93 2.32 32.79
CA THR A 57 -4.29 1.77 34.10
C THR A 57 -3.08 1.81 35.02
N THR A 58 -3.06 2.79 35.93
CA THR A 58 -2.14 2.86 37.06
C THR A 58 -2.22 1.57 37.89
N ASN A 59 -1.09 0.85 37.93
CA ASN A 59 -0.91 -0.54 38.37
C ASN A 59 -1.06 -0.80 39.88
N GLU A 60 -1.82 0.00 40.63
CA GLU A 60 -1.73 -0.05 42.10
C GLU A 60 -2.39 -1.27 42.77
N THR A 61 -3.09 -2.15 42.05
CA THR A 61 -3.84 -3.26 42.69
C THR A 61 -3.85 -4.62 41.98
N SER A 62 -3.10 -4.83 40.89
CA SER A 62 -3.15 -6.13 40.17
C SER A 62 -2.10 -7.13 40.69
N PRO A 63 -2.48 -8.38 41.02
CA PRO A 63 -1.54 -9.41 41.48
C PRO A 63 -0.50 -9.77 40.42
N ALA A 64 0.71 -10.16 40.83
CA ALA A 64 1.85 -10.41 39.92
C ALA A 64 1.57 -11.40 38.77
N GLU A 65 0.72 -12.41 38.99
CA GLU A 65 0.28 -13.34 37.94
C GLU A 65 -0.56 -12.66 36.84
N SER A 66 -1.39 -11.67 37.19
CA SER A 66 -2.15 -10.91 36.19
C SER A 66 -1.20 -10.04 35.35
N LEU A 67 -0.19 -9.43 35.97
CA LEU A 67 0.82 -8.62 35.29
C LEU A 67 1.62 -9.44 34.27
N HIS A 68 2.07 -10.64 34.64
CA HIS A 68 2.79 -11.53 33.72
C HIS A 68 1.92 -11.97 32.53
N GLN A 69 0.67 -12.36 32.79
CA GLN A 69 -0.26 -12.76 31.74
C GLN A 69 -0.64 -11.59 30.81
N ASN A 70 -0.78 -10.39 31.36
CA ASN A 70 -1.07 -9.17 30.61
C ASN A 70 0.15 -8.74 29.79
N ARG A 71 1.37 -8.90 30.32
CA ARG A 71 2.62 -8.68 29.59
C ARG A 71 2.70 -9.52 28.33
N LYS A 72 2.47 -10.83 28.47
CA LYS A 72 2.47 -11.76 27.33
C LYS A 72 1.41 -11.38 26.28
N LYS A 73 0.23 -10.91 26.71
CA LYS A 73 -0.83 -10.44 25.79
C LYS A 73 -0.41 -9.20 25.01
N VAL A 74 0.21 -8.21 25.66
CA VAL A 74 0.68 -6.98 24.99
C VAL A 74 1.80 -7.31 24.01
N GLU A 75 2.80 -8.09 24.42
CA GLU A 75 3.91 -8.52 23.55
C GLU A 75 3.39 -9.32 22.34
N ASN A 76 2.47 -10.26 22.54
CA ASN A 76 1.85 -11.02 21.45
C ASN A 76 1.05 -10.11 20.51
N THR A 77 0.33 -9.13 21.05
CA THR A 77 -0.47 -8.19 20.23
C THR A 77 0.42 -7.30 19.38
N LEU A 78 1.47 -6.73 19.97
CA LEU A 78 2.45 -5.90 19.24
C LEU A 78 3.16 -6.72 18.15
N GLY A 79 3.60 -7.93 18.49
CA GLY A 79 4.22 -8.84 17.52
C GLY A 79 3.29 -9.19 16.35
N TYR A 80 2.02 -9.49 16.65
CA TYR A 80 1.01 -9.78 15.63
C TYR A 80 0.73 -8.57 14.73
N VAL A 81 0.64 -7.37 15.30
CA VAL A 81 0.46 -6.12 14.54
C VAL A 81 1.65 -5.88 13.61
N SER A 82 2.89 -6.03 14.10
CA SER A 82 4.09 -5.92 13.26
C SER A 82 4.10 -6.91 12.11
N GLU A 83 3.79 -8.18 12.38
CA GLU A 83 3.76 -9.21 11.33
C GLU A 83 2.72 -8.89 10.25
N LEU A 84 1.53 -8.45 10.64
CA LEU A 84 0.48 -8.08 9.68
C LEU A 84 0.83 -6.83 8.86
N LEU A 85 1.49 -5.83 9.46
CA LEU A 85 1.97 -4.65 8.75
C LEU A 85 3.08 -5.02 7.75
N LEU A 86 3.98 -5.93 8.11
CA LEU A 86 5.01 -6.47 7.20
C LEU A 86 4.38 -7.23 6.02
N ARG A 87 3.40 -8.11 6.27
CA ARG A 87 2.66 -8.79 5.19
C ARG A 87 1.94 -7.79 4.28
N THR A 88 1.41 -6.70 4.83
CA THR A 88 0.77 -5.63 4.05
C THR A 88 1.77 -4.91 3.13
N LEU A 89 3.03 -4.75 3.56
CA LEU A 89 4.12 -4.25 2.71
C LEU A 89 4.46 -5.24 1.58
N GLU A 90 4.56 -6.54 1.90
CA GLU A 90 4.82 -7.59 0.91
C GLU A 90 3.71 -7.66 -0.15
N ASP A 91 2.44 -7.61 0.26
CA ASP A 91 1.28 -7.59 -0.63
C ASP A 91 1.30 -6.37 -1.55
N MET A 92 1.62 -5.19 -1.00
CA MET A 92 1.78 -3.97 -1.77
C MET A 92 2.94 -4.11 -2.77
N ASP A 93 4.02 -4.78 -2.37
CA ASP A 93 5.17 -4.95 -3.25
C ASP A 93 4.90 -5.93 -4.40
N GLY A 94 4.09 -6.95 -4.12
CA GLY A 94 3.56 -7.90 -5.09
C GLY A 94 2.54 -7.30 -6.07
N LEU A 95 2.01 -6.09 -5.83
CA LEU A 95 1.10 -5.43 -6.79
C LEU A 95 1.83 -5.19 -8.12
N PRO A 96 1.36 -5.79 -9.23
CA PRO A 96 2.08 -5.78 -10.50
C PRO A 96 1.97 -4.41 -11.15
N LEU A 97 2.86 -3.49 -10.79
CA LEU A 97 3.02 -2.21 -11.49
C LEU A 97 3.32 -2.45 -12.98
N ARG A 98 3.96 -3.59 -13.27
CA ARG A 98 4.31 -4.04 -14.62
C ARG A 98 3.09 -4.33 -15.49
N SER A 99 1.98 -4.84 -14.95
CA SER A 99 0.76 -5.05 -15.77
C SER A 99 0.12 -3.74 -16.21
N VAL A 100 0.30 -2.67 -15.42
CA VAL A 100 -0.06 -1.30 -15.81
C VAL A 100 0.88 -0.77 -16.89
N LEU A 101 2.19 -1.08 -16.81
CA LEU A 101 3.18 -0.76 -17.83
C LEU A 101 2.92 -1.48 -19.16
N ASP A 102 2.63 -2.78 -19.12
CA ASP A 102 2.32 -3.58 -20.32
C ASP A 102 1.05 -3.08 -21.02
N SER A 103 0.07 -2.57 -20.25
CA SER A 103 -1.14 -1.93 -20.79
C SER A 103 -0.85 -0.57 -21.44
N ILE A 104 0.21 0.12 -21.00
CA ILE A 104 0.70 1.35 -21.63
C ILE A 104 1.46 1.00 -22.92
N ASP A 105 2.29 -0.05 -22.92
CA ASP A 105 3.01 -0.54 -24.12
C ASP A 105 2.08 -1.08 -25.22
N LEU A 106 0.97 -1.74 -24.85
CA LEU A 106 -0.08 -2.14 -25.80
C LEU A 106 -0.79 -0.92 -26.45
N SER A 107 -0.73 0.26 -25.83
CA SER A 107 -1.19 1.52 -26.44
C SER A 107 -0.28 2.05 -27.55
N HIS A 108 0.95 1.56 -27.57
CA HIS A 108 1.98 1.94 -28.53
C HIS A 108 2.04 0.99 -29.74
N SER A 109 1.41 -0.19 -29.68
CA SER A 109 1.62 -1.29 -30.63
C SER A 109 0.43 -1.61 -31.55
N THR A 110 -0.43 -0.66 -31.87
CA THR A 110 -1.34 -0.79 -33.02
C THR A 110 -0.62 -0.41 -34.32
N SER A 111 0.03 -1.43 -34.88
CA SER A 111 0.53 -1.61 -36.26
C SER A 111 0.24 -0.48 -37.26
N GLY A 112 1.32 0.17 -37.72
CA GLY A 112 1.34 1.01 -38.92
C GLY A 112 1.87 2.45 -38.75
N ALA A 113 2.26 2.89 -37.56
CA ALA A 113 2.83 4.23 -37.36
C ALA A 113 4.36 4.23 -37.54
N PRO A 114 4.95 5.20 -38.26
CA PRO A 114 6.40 5.30 -38.41
C PRO A 114 7.07 5.50 -37.04
N VAL A 115 8.22 4.84 -36.89
CA VAL A 115 9.12 4.85 -35.73
C VAL A 115 9.32 6.28 -35.24
N GLY A 116 8.90 6.58 -34.00
CA GLY A 116 9.21 7.87 -33.35
C GLY A 116 8.14 8.53 -32.47
N TYR A 117 7.10 7.84 -31.99
CA TYR A 117 6.12 8.47 -31.09
C TYR A 117 6.45 8.22 -29.61
N GLN A 118 6.89 9.27 -28.92
CA GLN A 118 7.05 9.33 -27.47
C GLN A 118 5.73 9.01 -26.74
N PRO A 119 5.79 8.43 -25.52
CA PRO A 119 4.61 8.27 -24.67
C PRO A 119 3.88 9.59 -24.49
N LEU A 120 2.54 9.56 -24.56
CA LEU A 120 1.72 10.75 -24.34
C LEU A 120 2.00 11.27 -22.91
N PRO A 121 2.28 12.58 -22.71
CA PRO A 121 2.67 13.15 -21.41
C PRO A 121 1.73 12.79 -20.24
N ILE A 122 0.44 12.60 -20.55
CA ILE A 122 -0.61 12.24 -19.59
C ILE A 122 -0.40 10.82 -19.00
N GLN A 123 0.16 9.88 -19.77
CA GLN A 123 0.40 8.51 -19.32
C GLN A 123 1.63 8.43 -18.41
N THR A 124 2.69 9.20 -18.72
CA THR A 124 3.92 9.29 -17.93
C THR A 124 3.65 9.93 -16.56
N GLU A 125 2.85 10.98 -16.53
CA GLU A 125 2.45 11.67 -15.29
C GLU A 125 1.59 10.78 -14.38
N ALA A 126 0.63 10.05 -14.95
CA ALA A 126 -0.21 9.12 -14.20
C ALA A 126 0.63 7.99 -13.57
N LEU A 127 1.60 7.44 -14.32
CA LEU A 127 2.53 6.44 -13.81
C LEU A 127 3.43 6.99 -12.71
N HIS A 128 3.95 8.22 -12.87
CA HIS A 128 4.76 8.88 -11.86
C HIS A 128 4.00 9.02 -10.54
N ARG A 129 2.77 9.54 -10.61
CA ARG A 129 1.87 9.66 -9.44
C ARG A 129 1.58 8.33 -8.76
N LEU A 130 1.42 7.24 -9.53
CA LEU A 130 1.24 5.90 -8.96
C LEU A 130 2.48 5.42 -8.21
N LYS A 131 3.68 5.61 -8.79
CA LYS A 131 4.95 5.27 -8.12
C LYS A 131 5.13 6.08 -6.84
N GLU A 132 4.83 7.37 -6.88
CA GLU A 132 4.90 8.23 -5.70
C GLU A 132 3.91 7.80 -4.61
N ARG A 133 2.66 7.49 -4.98
CA ARG A 133 1.64 6.98 -4.05
C ARG A 133 2.07 5.68 -3.39
N ARG A 134 2.61 4.71 -4.16
CA ARG A 134 3.15 3.47 -3.60
C ARG A 134 4.31 3.73 -2.63
N ARG A 135 5.26 4.60 -3.00
CA ARG A 135 6.36 5.00 -2.10
C ARG A 135 5.87 5.71 -0.83
N ALA A 136 4.87 6.58 -0.96
CA ALA A 136 4.27 7.28 0.18
C ALA A 136 3.56 6.30 1.13
N LEU A 137 2.86 5.30 0.59
CA LEU A 137 2.22 4.26 1.38
C LEU A 137 3.25 3.38 2.09
N ALA A 138 4.33 2.98 1.42
CA ALA A 138 5.44 2.26 2.03
C ALA A 138 6.03 3.02 3.23
N ARG A 139 6.27 4.33 3.07
CA ARG A 139 6.73 5.20 4.16
C ARG A 139 5.72 5.30 5.30
N HIS A 140 4.43 5.31 4.99
CA HIS A 140 3.36 5.33 5.99
C HIS A 140 3.38 4.07 6.85
N ILE A 141 3.41 2.88 6.23
CA ILE A 141 3.46 1.61 6.96
C ILE A 141 4.76 1.47 7.76
N ASN A 142 5.90 1.91 7.22
CA ASN A 142 7.17 1.93 7.96
C ASN A 142 7.13 2.83 9.20
N ARG A 143 6.39 3.93 9.18
CA ARG A 143 6.18 4.75 10.39
C ARG A 143 5.35 4.01 11.42
N GLN A 144 4.29 3.32 11.01
CA GLN A 144 3.47 2.51 11.93
C GLN A 144 4.30 1.40 12.57
N LEU A 145 5.18 0.73 11.80
CA LEU A 145 6.12 -0.24 12.35
C LEU A 145 7.06 0.39 13.40
N ALA A 146 7.61 1.57 13.12
CA ALA A 146 8.45 2.28 14.09
C ALA A 146 7.68 2.69 15.36
N GLU A 147 6.40 3.04 15.25
CA GLU A 147 5.53 3.30 16.40
C GLU A 147 5.29 2.03 17.22
N VAL A 148 5.04 0.88 16.59
CA VAL A 148 4.91 -0.42 17.27
C VAL A 148 6.21 -0.79 18.01
N ASP A 149 7.37 -0.55 17.39
CA ASP A 149 8.68 -0.77 18.03
C ASP A 149 8.88 0.14 19.25
N GLU A 150 8.45 1.39 19.16
CA GLU A 150 8.50 2.34 20.28
C GLU A 150 7.56 1.92 21.41
N TYR A 151 6.31 1.50 21.11
CA TYR A 151 5.40 0.93 22.11
C TYR A 151 5.99 -0.31 22.78
N THR A 152 6.66 -1.16 22.02
CA THR A 152 7.34 -2.35 22.55
C THR A 152 8.47 -1.96 23.52
N ARG A 153 9.26 -0.94 23.16
CA ARG A 153 10.34 -0.42 24.00
C ARG A 153 9.82 0.21 25.28
N GLN A 154 8.82 1.08 25.18
CA GLN A 154 8.18 1.72 26.33
C GLN A 154 7.58 0.66 27.27
N PHE A 155 6.87 -0.33 26.73
CA PHE A 155 6.29 -1.40 27.51
C PHE A 155 7.35 -2.21 28.28
N ARG A 156 8.46 -2.58 27.62
CA ARG A 156 9.60 -3.27 28.27
C ARG A 156 10.29 -2.42 29.34
N SER A 157 10.28 -1.09 29.22
CA SER A 157 10.83 -0.20 30.25
C SER A 157 9.94 -0.10 31.49
N LEU A 158 8.62 -0.22 31.31
CA LEU A 158 7.62 -0.18 32.39
C LEU A 158 7.55 -1.51 33.16
N VAL A 159 7.88 -2.62 32.50
CA VAL A 159 7.88 -3.95 33.10
C VAL A 159 9.26 -4.57 32.88
N PRO A 160 10.23 -4.36 33.80
CA PRO A 160 11.56 -4.94 33.67
C PRO A 160 11.48 -6.48 33.59
N PRO A 161 12.39 -7.14 32.86
CA PRO A 161 12.43 -8.59 32.79
C PRO A 161 12.59 -9.16 34.20
N GLU A 162 11.79 -10.16 34.54
CA GLU A 162 11.99 -10.96 35.74
C GLU A 162 13.40 -11.56 35.68
N SER A 163 14.24 -11.17 36.65
CA SER A 163 15.56 -11.73 36.91
C SER A 163 15.47 -13.03 37.70
#